data_AF-A0A2N2Z086-F1
#
_entry.id   AF-A0A2N2Z086-F1
#
_cell.length_a   1.000
_cell.length_b   1.000
_cell.length_c   1.000
_cell.angle_alpha   90.00
_cell.angle_beta   90.00
_cell.angle_gamma   90.00
#
_symmetry.space_group_name_H-M   'P 1'
#
loop_
_entity.id
_entity.type
_entity.pdbx_description
1 polymer ?
#
loop_
_entity_poly.entity_id
_entity_poly.type
_entity_poly.pdbx_seq_one_letter_code
_entity_poly.pdbx_strand_id
1 'polypeptide(L)'
;MRKVAIIDLGTNTFNLLVAFVNGDGTYQIIHNGKLPVKLGEGGINQHYIAPEAYQRGLNAIGEHFRTILLHGASDVFAFATSAIRNASNGQDFVNSIKDLFGVEV
;
A
#
# COMPACT_ATOMS: atom_id res chain seq x y z
N MET A 1 0.40 -1.42 -24.08
CA MET A 1 1.55 -1.23 -23.17
C MET A 1 1.07 -0.37 -22.03
N ARG A 2 1.36 -0.76 -20.77
CA ARG A 2 0.87 -0.03 -19.59
C ARG A 2 1.85 -0.11 -18.44
N LYS A 3 1.83 0.89 -17.56
CA LYS A 3 2.60 0.89 -16.31
C LYS A 3 1.65 0.57 -15.17
N VAL A 4 1.97 -0.50 -14.44
CA VAL A 4 1.18 -1.00 -13.33
C VAL A 4 1.96 -0.79 -12.04
N ALA A 5 1.27 -0.33 -11.00
CA ALA A 5 1.78 -0.27 -9.64
C ALA A 5 1.01 -1.25 -8.75
N ILE A 6 1.75 -2.02 -7.96
CA ILE A 6 1.19 -2.95 -6.97
C ILE A 6 1.70 -2.51 -5.60
N ILE A 7 0.77 -2.23 -4.69
CA ILE A 7 1.05 -1.92 -3.29
C ILE A 7 0.61 -3.11 -2.44
N ASP A 8 1.53 -3.66 -1.66
CA ASP A 8 1.24 -4.72 -0.69
C ASP A 8 1.34 -4.15 0.72
N LEU A 9 0.21 -4.10 1.42
CA LEU A 9 0.07 -3.52 2.74
C LEU A 9 0.24 -4.59 3.82
N GLY A 10 1.51 -4.91 4.10
CA GLY A 10 1.95 -5.88 5.09
C GLY A 10 1.86 -5.38 6.54
N THR A 11 1.94 -6.31 7.49
CA THR A 11 1.98 -6.00 8.93
C THR A 11 3.21 -5.18 9.35
N ASN A 12 4.37 -5.44 8.76
CA ASN A 12 5.62 -4.77 9.11
C ASN A 12 6.09 -3.76 8.05
N THR A 13 5.79 -4.04 6.80
CA THR A 13 6.35 -3.32 5.65
C THR A 13 5.27 -3.14 4.62
N PHE A 14 5.20 -1.95 4.04
CA PHE A 14 4.43 -1.70 2.82
C PHE A 14 5.39 -1.76 1.63
N ASN A 15 5.11 -2.66 0.69
CA ASN A 15 5.92 -2.85 -0.51
C ASN A 15 5.26 -2.15 -1.71
N LEU A 16 6.07 -1.59 -2.60
CA LEU A 16 5.64 -1.06 -3.89
C LEU A 16 6.44 -1.71 -5.00
N LEU A 17 5.75 -2.22 -6.01
CA LEU A 17 6.35 -2.67 -7.26
C LEU A 17 5.71 -1.91 -8.41
N VAL A 18 6.52 -1.24 -9.23
CA VAL A 18 6.06 -0.63 -10.48
C VAL A 18 6.69 -1.38 -11.64
N ALA A 19 5.87 -1.82 -12.57
CA ALA A 19 6.29 -2.58 -13.74
C ALA A 19 5.73 -1.99 -15.03
N PHE A 20 6.53 -2.06 -16.09
CA PHE A 20 6.08 -1.87 -17.46
C PHE A 20 5.61 -3.22 -18.02
N VAL A 21 4.39 -3.30 -18.51
CA VAL A 21 3.78 -4.52 -19.04
C VAL A 21 3.56 -4.37 -20.55
N ASN A 22 4.17 -5.28 -21.30
CA ASN A 22 4.09 -5.37 -22.76
C ASN A 22 2.76 -5.99 -23.22
N GLY A 23 2.43 -5.82 -24.50
CA GLY A 23 1.20 -6.39 -25.08
C GLY A 23 1.17 -7.92 -25.14
N ASP A 24 2.34 -8.57 -25.07
CA ASP A 24 2.52 -10.02 -25.06
C ASP A 24 2.50 -10.63 -23.65
N GLY A 25 2.26 -9.80 -22.62
CA GLY A 25 2.21 -10.23 -21.22
C GLY A 25 3.57 -10.28 -20.52
N THR A 26 4.68 -10.05 -21.22
CA THR A 26 5.99 -9.88 -20.58
C THR A 26 6.04 -8.57 -19.78
N TYR A 27 6.89 -8.52 -18.75
CA TYR A 27 7.02 -7.31 -17.94
C TYR A 27 8.45 -7.03 -17.52
N GLN A 28 8.71 -5.75 -17.23
CA GLN A 28 9.96 -5.28 -16.65
C GLN A 28 9.65 -4.47 -15.39
N ILE A 29 10.28 -4.82 -14.27
CA ILE A 29 10.21 -4.03 -13.04
C ILE A 29 11.03 -2.75 -13.25
N ILE A 30 10.39 -1.60 -13.04
CA ILE A 30 11.03 -0.27 -13.15
C ILE A 30 11.19 0.40 -11.78
N HIS A 31 10.49 -0.08 -10.75
CA HIS A 31 10.69 0.32 -9.36
C HIS A 31 10.36 -0.81 -8.39
N ASN A 32 11.13 -0.92 -7.32
CA ASN A 32 10.87 -1.81 -6.18
C ASN A 32 11.21 -1.04 -4.89
N GLY A 33 10.19 -0.71 -4.12
CA GLY A 33 10.29 0.10 -2.91
C GLY A 33 9.74 -0.66 -1.70
N LYS A 34 10.34 -0.41 -0.53
CA LYS A 34 9.90 -0.99 0.74
C LYS A 34 9.94 0.08 1.82
N LEU A 35 8.83 0.27 2.52
CA LEU A 35 8.73 1.19 3.63
C LEU A 35 8.41 0.43 4.92
N PRO A 36 9.26 0.50 5.97
CA PRO A 36 8.97 -0.12 7.25
C PRO A 36 7.89 0.70 7.98
N VAL A 37 6.68 0.14 8.08
CA VAL A 37 5.52 0.81 8.69
C VAL A 37 5.28 0.33 10.11
N LYS A 38 5.59 -0.96 10.38
CA LYS A 38 5.27 -1.65 11.62
C LYS A 38 3.82 -1.41 12.03
N LEU A 39 2.89 -1.71 11.13
CA LEU A 39 1.45 -1.48 11.32
C LEU A 39 0.90 -2.29 12.50
N GLY A 40 1.51 -3.44 12.80
CA GLY A 40 1.14 -4.25 13.96
C GLY A 40 1.66 -3.76 15.31
N GLU A 41 2.53 -2.76 15.34
CA GLU A 41 3.11 -2.26 16.59
C GLU A 41 2.04 -1.58 17.46
N GLY A 42 2.03 -1.91 18.75
CA GLY A 42 1.18 -1.24 19.74
C GLY A 42 -0.29 -1.65 19.76
N GLY A 43 -0.76 -2.56 18.89
CA GLY A 43 -2.18 -2.95 18.89
C GLY A 43 -2.54 -4.29 18.24
N ILE A 44 -1.61 -5.00 17.59
CA ILE A 44 -1.96 -6.21 16.83
C ILE A 44 -2.52 -7.36 17.69
N ASN A 45 -2.01 -7.52 18.92
CA ASN A 45 -2.52 -8.53 19.86
C ASN A 45 -3.97 -8.25 20.28
N GLN A 46 -4.42 -7.00 20.12
CA GLN A 46 -5.78 -6.54 20.43
C GLN A 46 -6.62 -6.41 19.14
N HIS A 47 -6.11 -6.88 18.00
CA HIS A 47 -6.79 -6.72 16.71
C HIS A 47 -7.13 -5.25 16.44
N TYR A 48 -6.17 -4.35 16.66
CA TYR A 48 -6.35 -2.91 16.51
C TYR A 48 -5.10 -2.26 15.92
N ILE A 49 -5.27 -1.32 15.01
CA ILE A 49 -4.17 -0.50 14.51
C ILE A 49 -4.02 0.70 15.44
N ALA A 50 -2.91 0.74 16.20
CA ALA A 50 -2.62 1.83 17.12
C ALA A 50 -2.53 3.18 16.38
N PRO A 51 -2.89 4.32 17.02
CA PRO A 51 -2.95 5.63 16.35
C PRO A 51 -1.62 6.03 15.67
N GLU A 52 -0.49 5.75 16.31
CA GLU A 52 0.83 6.02 15.73
C GLU A 52 1.11 5.15 14.50
N ALA A 53 0.78 3.85 14.58
CA ALA A 53 0.92 2.92 13.47
C ALA A 53 0.00 3.30 12.29
N TYR A 54 -1.22 3.76 12.60
CA TYR A 54 -2.19 4.25 11.63
C TYR A 54 -1.63 5.44 10.84
N GLN A 55 -1.12 6.46 11.54
CA GLN A 55 -0.56 7.65 10.89
C GLN A 55 0.68 7.30 10.06
N ARG A 56 1.57 6.42 10.58
CA ARG A 56 2.72 5.92 9.80
C ARG A 56 2.27 5.20 8.52
N GLY A 57 1.21 4.40 8.61
CA GLY A 57 0.63 3.71 7.46
C GLY A 57 0.15 4.67 6.38
N LEU A 58 -0.60 5.71 6.76
CA LEU A 58 -1.07 6.73 5.81
C LEU A 58 0.09 7.50 5.18
N ASN A 59 1.09 7.88 5.97
CA ASN A 59 2.28 8.57 5.46
C ASN A 59 3.04 7.71 4.44
N ALA A 60 3.22 6.42 4.72
CA ALA A 60 3.89 5.49 3.82
C ALA A 60 3.12 5.30 2.50
N ILE A 61 1.78 5.28 2.53
CA ILE A 61 0.97 5.23 1.31
C ILE A 61 1.13 6.52 0.50
N GLY A 62 1.17 7.68 1.15
CA GLY A 62 1.47 8.94 0.46
C GLY A 62 2.83 8.96 -0.23
N GLU A 63 3.86 8.37 0.37
CA GLU A 63 5.19 8.23 -0.25
C GLU A 63 5.18 7.28 -1.45
N HIS A 64 4.52 6.12 -1.33
CA HIS A 64 4.35 5.20 -2.44
C HIS A 64 3.54 5.82 -3.57
N PHE A 65 2.47 6.56 -3.27
CA PHE A 65 1.65 7.24 -4.27
C PHE A 65 2.43 8.32 -5.01
N ARG A 66 3.27 9.09 -4.31
CA ARG A 66 4.20 10.03 -4.96
C ARG A 66 5.13 9.30 -5.95
N THR A 67 5.65 8.14 -5.56
CA THR A 67 6.52 7.33 -6.41
C THR A 67 5.78 6.78 -7.64
N ILE A 68 4.54 6.33 -7.46
CA ILE A 68 3.64 5.88 -8.53
C ILE A 68 3.43 6.99 -9.56
N LEU A 69 3.10 8.20 -9.10
CA LEU A 69 2.92 9.37 -9.95
C LEU A 69 4.20 9.75 -10.71
N LEU A 70 5.35 9.72 -10.05
CA LEU A 70 6.65 9.99 -10.67
C LEU A 70 6.98 9.00 -11.79
N HIS A 71 6.63 7.73 -11.62
CA HIS A 71 6.80 6.72 -12.67
C HIS A 71 5.70 6.75 -13.74
N GLY A 72 4.60 7.49 -13.53
CA GLY A 72 3.48 7.59 -14.45
C GLY A 72 2.68 6.29 -14.58
N ALA A 73 2.54 5.53 -13.49
CA ALA A 73 1.68 4.35 -13.47
C ALA A 73 0.23 4.76 -13.21
N SER A 74 -0.67 4.43 -14.14
CA SER A 74 -2.11 4.73 -14.04
C SER A 74 -2.91 3.59 -13.43
N ASP A 75 -2.42 2.36 -13.57
CA ASP A 75 -3.09 1.17 -13.08
C ASP A 75 -2.51 0.82 -11.71
N VAL A 76 -3.21 1.20 -10.64
CA VAL A 76 -2.76 1.01 -9.25
C VAL A 76 -3.63 -0.06 -8.58
N PHE A 77 -2.99 -1.07 -8.01
CA PHE A 77 -3.63 -2.12 -7.24
C PHE A 77 -3.03 -2.15 -5.84
N ALA A 78 -3.83 -1.96 -4.82
CA ALA A 78 -3.41 -2.09 -3.43
C ALA A 78 -4.06 -3.33 -2.80
N PHE A 79 -3.33 -4.01 -1.91
CA PHE A 79 -3.81 -5.23 -1.26
C PHE A 79 -3.53 -5.17 0.23
N ALA A 80 -4.60 -5.22 1.03
CA ALA A 80 -4.52 -5.36 2.48
C ALA A 80 -4.28 -6.82 2.91
N THR A 81 -3.29 -7.03 3.78
CA THR A 81 -2.98 -8.36 4.34
C THR A 81 -3.44 -8.49 5.79
N SER A 82 -2.78 -9.32 6.60
CA SER A 82 -3.29 -9.79 7.89
C SER A 82 -3.54 -8.68 8.92
N ALA A 83 -2.62 -7.71 9.09
CA ALA A 83 -2.81 -6.64 10.08
C ALA A 83 -4.07 -5.80 9.83
N ILE A 84 -4.31 -5.42 8.57
CA ILE A 84 -5.48 -4.60 8.21
C ILE A 84 -6.73 -5.46 8.25
N ARG A 85 -6.73 -6.64 7.62
CA ARG A 85 -7.90 -7.52 7.57
C ARG A 85 -8.39 -7.97 8.94
N ASN A 86 -7.48 -8.16 9.89
CA ASN A 86 -7.82 -8.68 11.21
C ASN A 86 -8.10 -7.56 12.22
N ALA A 87 -7.79 -6.30 11.91
CA ALA A 87 -8.01 -5.19 12.84
C ALA A 87 -9.47 -4.73 12.83
N SER A 88 -10.00 -4.45 14.02
CA SER A 88 -11.35 -3.89 14.23
C SER A 88 -11.55 -2.54 13.53
N ASN A 89 -10.50 -1.70 13.47
CA ASN A 89 -10.47 -0.44 12.73
C ASN A 89 -9.77 -0.56 11.35
N GLY A 90 -9.61 -1.78 10.83
CA GLY A 90 -8.98 -2.02 9.53
C GLY A 90 -9.77 -1.45 8.36
N GLN A 91 -11.10 -1.52 8.40
CA GLN A 91 -11.96 -0.93 7.37
C GLN A 91 -11.88 0.60 7.36
N ASP A 92 -11.77 1.23 8.54
CA ASP A 92 -11.60 2.68 8.64
C ASP A 92 -10.27 3.12 8.01
N PHE A 93 -9.21 2.33 8.21
CA PHE A 93 -7.92 2.54 7.57
C PHE A 93 -8.01 2.45 6.04
N VAL A 94 -8.70 1.44 5.51
CA VAL A 94 -8.96 1.30 4.06
C VAL A 94 -9.76 2.48 3.52
N ASN A 95 -10.81 2.90 4.21
CA ASN A 95 -11.62 4.04 3.80
C ASN A 95 -10.79 5.33 3.79
N SER A 96 -9.91 5.52 4.77
CA SER A 96 -9.01 6.67 4.82
C SER A 96 -8.04 6.70 3.63
N ILE A 97 -7.55 5.53 3.18
CA ILE A 97 -6.71 5.43 1.98
C ILE A 97 -7.47 5.87 0.74
N LYS A 98 -8.70 5.39 0.60
CA LYS A 98 -9.58 5.75 -0.51
C LYS A 98 -9.88 7.25 -0.52
N ASP A 99 -10.25 7.83 0.62
CA ASP A 99 -10.61 9.24 0.72
C ASP A 99 -9.42 10.18 0.47
N LEU A 100 -8.22 9.81 0.93
CA LEU A 100 -7.02 10.65 0.80
C LEU A 100 -6.30 10.48 -0.54
N PHE A 101 -6.31 9.28 -1.12
CA PHE A 101 -5.47 8.95 -2.29
C PHE A 101 -6.26 8.44 -3.50
N GLY A 102 -7.57 8.20 -3.36
CA GLY A 102 -8.39 7.65 -4.44
C GLY A 102 -8.05 6.20 -4.82
N VAL A 103 -7.43 5.45 -3.90
CA VAL A 103 -6.99 4.06 -4.13
C VAL A 103 -7.92 3.10 -3.40
N GLU A 104 -8.47 2.12 -4.13
CA GLU A 104 -9.18 0.97 -3.55
C GLU A 104 -8.17 -0.09 -3.06
N VAL A 105 -8.46 -0.72 -1.93
CA VAL A 105 -7.58 -1.65 -1.19
C VAL A 105 -8.31 -2.95 -0.87
#